data_AF-A0A089NVH9-F1
#
_entry.id   AF-A0A089NVH9-F1
#
_cell.length_a   1.000
_cell.length_b   1.000
_cell.length_c   1.000
_cell.angle_alpha   90.00
_cell.angle_beta   90.00
_cell.angle_gamma   90.00
#
_symmetry.space_group_name_H-M   'P 1'
#
loop_
_entity.id
_entity.type
_entity.pdbx_description
1 polymer ?
#
loop_
_entity_poly.entity_id
_entity_poly.type
_entity_poly.pdbx_seq_one_letter_code
_entity_poly.pdbx_strand_id
1 'polypeptide(L)'
;MAQMKNQDPTAPMKSTDYMGQLATFSQVEQSVNMNSKLDALLTSSSLSQASNLIGHTVTSADGSVTGTVTSARVTKDGLIVHLDSGQDVPYESGLTVS
;
A
#
# COMPACT_ATOMS: atom_id res chain seq x y z
N MET A 1 54.82 27.44 -29.94
CA MET A 1 54.12 27.00 -28.72
C MET A 1 52.72 26.59 -29.10
N ALA A 2 52.48 25.29 -29.21
CA ALA A 2 51.22 24.71 -29.65
C ALA A 2 50.69 23.84 -28.50
N GLN A 3 49.80 24.38 -27.68
CA GLN A 3 49.09 23.65 -26.62
C GLN A 3 48.09 24.62 -25.98
N MET A 4 46.91 24.77 -26.59
CA MET A 4 45.66 25.26 -25.96
C MET A 4 44.62 25.57 -27.06
N LYS A 5 44.16 24.57 -27.82
CA LYS A 5 43.08 24.83 -28.78
C LYS A 5 42.17 23.66 -29.12
N ASN A 6 42.00 22.69 -28.22
CA ASN A 6 40.99 21.65 -28.43
C ASN A 6 40.47 21.00 -27.15
N GLN A 7 40.23 21.79 -26.10
CA GLN A 7 39.30 21.32 -25.07
C GLN A 7 37.90 21.60 -25.58
N ASP A 8 37.33 20.60 -26.23
CA ASP A 8 35.91 20.54 -26.55
C ASP A 8 35.14 20.52 -25.21
N PRO A 9 34.36 21.57 -24.87
CA PRO A 9 33.68 21.71 -23.58
C PRO A 9 32.45 20.80 -23.45
N THR A 10 32.19 19.94 -24.43
CA THR A 10 30.97 19.10 -24.48
C THR A 10 31.09 17.75 -23.76
N ALA A 11 32.29 17.34 -23.35
CA ALA A 11 32.52 16.07 -22.64
C ALA A 11 31.95 16.01 -21.19
N PRO A 12 32.02 17.08 -20.38
CA PRO A 12 31.44 17.08 -19.03
C PRO A 12 29.92 17.18 -19.05
N MET A 13 29.33 17.96 -19.98
CA MET A 13 27.86 18.16 -20.06
C MET A 13 27.12 16.85 -20.29
N LYS A 14 27.52 16.03 -21.28
CA LYS A 14 26.84 14.75 -21.50
C LYS A 14 26.96 13.79 -20.31
N SER A 15 28.14 13.73 -19.68
CA SER A 15 28.38 12.84 -18.54
C SER A 15 27.60 13.29 -17.28
N THR A 16 27.45 14.60 -17.06
CA THR A 16 26.60 15.14 -15.99
C THR A 16 25.11 14.98 -16.30
N ASP A 17 24.69 15.12 -17.56
CA ASP A 17 23.32 14.84 -17.99
C ASP A 17 22.93 13.35 -17.79
N TYR A 18 23.85 12.42 -18.10
CA TYR A 18 23.65 10.99 -17.83
C TYR A 18 23.58 10.69 -16.32
N MET A 19 24.45 11.30 -15.51
CA MET A 19 24.40 11.16 -14.04
C MET A 19 23.11 11.75 -13.46
N GLY A 20 22.63 12.88 -13.98
CA GLY A 20 21.35 13.48 -13.60
C GLY A 20 20.16 12.58 -13.94
N GLN A 21 20.17 11.95 -15.11
CA GLN A 21 19.17 10.96 -15.51
C GLN A 21 19.19 9.75 -14.57
N LEU A 22 20.37 9.19 -14.24
CA LEU A 22 20.50 8.08 -13.29
C LEU A 22 20.01 8.45 -11.89
N ALA A 23 20.32 9.66 -11.41
CA ALA A 23 19.81 10.17 -10.14
C ALA A 23 18.28 10.28 -10.14
N THR A 24 17.71 10.76 -11.25
CA THR A 24 16.25 10.86 -11.44
C THR A 24 15.59 9.49 -11.45
N PHE A 25 16.16 8.52 -12.19
CA PHE A 25 15.68 7.14 -12.20
C PHE A 25 15.75 6.49 -10.81
N SER A 26 16.85 6.68 -10.09
CA SER A 26 17.03 6.15 -8.74
C SER A 26 16.00 6.72 -7.76
N GLN A 27 15.65 8.00 -7.90
CA GLN A 27 14.62 8.63 -7.06
C GLN A 27 13.21 8.11 -7.35
N VAL A 28 12.88 7.90 -8.63
CA VAL A 28 11.61 7.28 -9.02
C VAL A 28 11.52 5.85 -8.51
N GLU A 29 12.59 5.06 -8.67
CA GLU A 29 12.65 3.68 -8.17
C GLU A 29 12.50 3.63 -6.65
N GLN A 30 13.17 4.53 -5.92
CA GLN A 30 13.02 4.63 -4.47
C GLN A 30 11.58 4.99 -4.07
N SER A 31 10.92 5.86 -4.83
CA SER A 31 9.51 6.21 -4.61
C SER A 31 8.57 5.03 -4.86
N VAL A 32 8.79 4.28 -5.94
CA VAL A 32 8.04 3.04 -6.23
C VAL A 32 8.24 2.02 -5.11
N ASN A 33 9.48 1.81 -4.67
CA ASN A 33 9.80 0.89 -3.57
C ASN A 33 9.16 1.33 -2.24
N MET A 34 9.08 2.63 -1.98
CA MET A 34 8.39 3.16 -0.80
C MET A 34 6.89 2.88 -0.87
N ASN A 35 6.25 3.14 -2.01
CA ASN A 35 4.83 2.86 -2.21
C ASN A 35 4.52 1.37 -2.02
N SER A 36 5.31 0.47 -2.59
CA SER A 36 5.13 -0.98 -2.39
C SER A 36 5.28 -1.41 -0.93
N LYS A 37 6.18 -0.78 -0.17
CA LYS A 37 6.31 -1.05 1.28
C LYS A 37 5.10 -0.52 2.06
N LEU A 38 4.58 0.65 1.69
CA LEU A 38 3.36 1.19 2.30
C LEU A 38 2.16 0.27 2.04
N ASP A 39 1.99 -0.24 0.82
CA ASP A 39 0.94 -1.20 0.48
C ASP A 39 1.04 -2.49 1.31
N ALA A 40 2.26 -3.00 1.50
CA ALA A 40 2.51 -4.17 2.34
C ALA A 40 2.16 -3.91 3.82
N LEU A 41 2.50 -2.73 4.35
CA LEU A 41 2.16 -2.33 5.72
C LEU A 41 0.65 -2.18 5.91
N LEU A 42 -0.05 -1.56 4.95
CA LEU A 42 -1.51 -1.43 4.97
C LEU A 42 -2.17 -2.81 4.97
N THR A 43 -1.72 -3.71 4.08
CA THR A 43 -2.21 -5.10 4.03
C THR A 43 -1.98 -5.83 5.36
N SER A 44 -0.81 -5.70 5.96
CA SER A 44 -0.50 -6.31 7.26
C SER A 44 -1.38 -5.74 8.38
N SER A 45 -1.65 -4.44 8.37
CA SER A 45 -2.54 -3.79 9.34
C SER A 45 -3.98 -4.30 9.20
N SER A 46 -4.50 -4.36 7.98
CA SER A 46 -5.83 -4.92 7.68
C SER A 46 -5.94 -6.39 8.08
N LEU A 47 -4.90 -7.19 7.87
CA LEU A 47 -4.87 -8.59 8.30
C LEU A 47 -4.87 -8.73 9.83
N SER A 48 -4.15 -7.85 10.54
CA SER A 48 -4.18 -7.82 12.00
C SER A 48 -5.57 -7.47 12.53
N GLN A 49 -6.24 -6.50 11.91
CA GLN A 49 -7.63 -6.15 12.25
C GLN A 49 -8.57 -7.32 11.96
N ALA A 50 -8.47 -7.93 10.78
CA ALA A 50 -9.22 -9.12 10.39
C ALA A 50 -9.08 -10.25 11.41
N SER A 51 -7.85 -10.53 11.84
CA SER A 51 -7.56 -11.59 12.82
C SER A 51 -8.17 -11.29 14.19
N ASN A 52 -8.20 -10.02 14.58
CA ASN A 52 -8.79 -9.58 15.84
C ASN A 52 -10.33 -9.61 15.83
N LEU A 53 -10.98 -9.71 14.67
CA LEU A 53 -12.44 -9.80 14.58
C LEU A 53 -12.93 -11.25 14.64
N ILE A 54 -12.13 -12.22 14.24
CA ILE A 54 -12.54 -13.62 14.21
C ILE A 54 -12.92 -14.07 15.63
N GLY A 55 -14.11 -14.65 15.76
CA GLY A 55 -14.68 -15.08 17.04
C GLY A 55 -15.41 -13.98 17.83
N HIS A 56 -15.33 -12.72 17.41
CA HIS A 56 -16.16 -11.65 17.98
C HIS A 56 -17.53 -11.59 17.29
N THR A 57 -18.50 -11.03 18.01
CA THR A 57 -19.82 -10.75 17.45
C THR A 57 -19.81 -9.35 16.84
N VAL A 58 -20.24 -9.26 15.59
CA VAL A 58 -20.38 -7.99 14.89
C VAL A 58 -21.83 -7.74 14.55
N THR A 59 -22.24 -6.48 14.60
CA THR A 59 -23.56 -6.03 14.16
C THR A 59 -23.38 -4.95 13.11
N SER A 60 -24.03 -5.14 11.96
CA SER A 60 -24.11 -4.18 10.84
C SER A 60 -24.56 -2.80 11.32
N ALA A 61 -24.14 -1.75 10.64
CA ALA A 61 -24.45 -0.36 11.02
C ALA A 61 -25.97 -0.06 11.05
N ASP A 62 -26.75 -0.78 10.24
CA ASP A 62 -28.22 -0.70 10.20
C ASP A 62 -28.91 -1.63 11.21
N GLY A 63 -28.15 -2.43 11.96
CA GLY A 63 -28.65 -3.42 12.91
C GLY A 63 -29.38 -4.62 12.28
N SER A 64 -29.38 -4.75 10.95
CA SER A 64 -30.13 -5.80 10.26
C SER A 64 -29.44 -7.17 10.33
N VAL A 65 -28.12 -7.18 10.47
CA VAL A 65 -27.30 -8.38 10.52
C VAL A 65 -26.44 -8.38 11.78
N THR A 66 -26.57 -9.43 12.58
CA THR A 66 -25.71 -9.73 13.73
C THR A 66 -25.24 -11.16 13.63
N GLY A 67 -23.96 -11.41 13.93
CA GLY A 67 -23.41 -12.76 13.94
C GLY A 67 -21.97 -12.80 14.43
N THR A 68 -21.48 -14.00 14.71
CA THR A 68 -20.09 -14.23 15.08
C THR A 68 -19.23 -14.36 13.83
N VAL A 69 -18.11 -13.65 13.78
CA VAL A 69 -17.19 -13.69 12.63
C VAL A 69 -16.49 -15.05 12.58
N THR A 70 -16.70 -15.79 11.49
CA THR A 70 -16.07 -17.10 11.24
C THR A 70 -14.83 -16.99 10.37
N SER A 71 -14.81 -16.01 9.46
CA SER A 71 -13.62 -15.70 8.66
C SER A 71 -13.62 -14.24 8.22
N ALA A 72 -12.47 -13.74 7.81
CA ALA A 72 -12.31 -12.36 7.38
C ALA A 72 -11.39 -12.30 6.16
N ARG A 73 -11.73 -11.44 5.18
CA ARG A 73 -11.03 -11.31 3.91
C ARG A 73 -10.64 -9.85 3.68
N VAL A 74 -9.35 -9.61 3.45
CA VAL A 74 -8.86 -8.31 3.00
C VAL A 74 -8.95 -8.26 1.48
N THR A 75 -9.62 -7.24 0.95
CA THR A 75 -9.75 -6.94 -0.47
C THR A 75 -9.17 -5.56 -0.77
N LYS A 76 -9.15 -5.16 -2.05
CA LYS A 76 -8.72 -3.80 -2.45
C LYS A 76 -9.67 -2.72 -1.94
N ASP A 77 -10.94 -3.07 -1.75
CA ASP A 77 -12.01 -2.15 -1.36
C ASP A 77 -12.19 -2.07 0.16
N GLY A 78 -11.51 -2.95 0.91
CA GLY A 78 -11.58 -2.98 2.37
C GLY A 78 -11.58 -4.40 2.94
N LEU A 79 -11.90 -4.48 4.23
CA LEU A 79 -12.04 -5.74 4.97
C LEU A 79 -13.49 -6.20 4.90
N ILE A 80 -13.73 -7.47 4.58
CA ILE A 80 -15.06 -8.10 4.61
C ILE A 80 -15.02 -9.21 5.66
N VAL A 81 -16.02 -9.27 6.54
CA VAL A 81 -16.19 -10.33 7.53
C VAL A 81 -17.31 -11.27 7.13
N HIS A 82 -17.05 -12.57 7.21
CA HIS A 82 -18.03 -13.62 7.00
C HIS A 82 -18.56 -14.07 8.37
N LEU A 83 -19.87 -14.10 8.51
CA LEU A 83 -20.54 -14.44 9.76
C LEU A 83 -20.97 -15.90 9.79
N ASP A 84 -21.21 -16.42 10.99
CA ASP A 84 -21.80 -17.74 11.23
C ASP A 84 -23.22 -17.88 10.65
N SER A 85 -23.93 -16.76 10.52
CA SER A 85 -25.21 -16.67 9.80
C SER A 85 -25.09 -16.88 8.28
N GLY A 86 -23.87 -16.98 7.74
CA GLY A 86 -23.58 -17.14 6.32
C GLY A 86 -23.58 -15.83 5.52
N GLN A 87 -23.76 -14.69 6.18
CA GLN A 87 -23.75 -13.36 5.56
C GLN A 87 -22.34 -12.77 5.52
N ASP A 88 -22.03 -12.06 4.45
CA ASP A 88 -20.83 -11.23 4.34
C ASP A 88 -21.18 -9.77 4.67
N VAL A 89 -20.42 -9.17 5.59
CA VAL A 89 -20.61 -7.77 6.00
C VAL A 89 -19.31 -7.00 5.75
N PRO A 90 -19.34 -5.87 5.02
CA PRO A 90 -18.18 -4.99 4.90
C PRO A 90 -17.80 -4.40 6.26
N TYR A 91 -16.52 -4.42 6.59
CA TYR A 91 -16.00 -3.78 7.79
C TYR A 91 -15.87 -2.26 7.58
N GLU A 92 -16.95 -1.54 7.86
CA GLU A 92 -17.07 -0.09 7.67
C GLU A 92 -17.40 0.66 8.97
N SER A 93 -17.37 2.00 8.89
CA SER A 93 -17.74 2.89 9.99
C SER A 93 -19.19 2.66 10.43
N GLY A 94 -19.41 2.51 11.73
CA GLY A 94 -20.74 2.23 12.31
C GLY A 94 -20.97 0.77 12.71
N LEU A 95 -20.03 -0.13 12.41
CA LEU A 95 -20.05 -1.48 12.98
C LEU A 95 -19.77 -1.47 14.48
N THR A 96 -20.57 -2.24 15.21
CA THR A 96 -20.31 -2.53 16.62
C THR A 96 -19.70 -3.92 16.75
N VAL A 97 -18.58 -4.01 17.46
CA VAL A 97 -17.86 -5.26 17.76
C VAL A 97 -17.95 -5.51 19.26
N SER A 98 -18.40 -6.71 19.65
CA SER A 98 -18.52 -7.16 21.04
C SER A 98 -17.92 -8.56 21.22
#